data_AF-A0A7J9ZE80-F1
#
_entry.id   AF-A0A7J9ZE80-F1
#
_cell.length_a   1.000
_cell.length_b   1.000
_cell.length_c   1.000
_cell.angle_alpha   90.00
_cell.angle_beta   90.00
_cell.angle_gamma   90.00
#
_symmetry.space_group_name_H-M   'P 1'
#
loop_
_entity.id
_entity.type
_entity.pdbx_description
1 polymer ?
#
loop_
_entity_poly.entity_id
_entity_poly.type
_entity_poly.pdbx_seq_one_letter_code
_entity_poly.pdbx_strand_id
1 'polypeptide(L)'
;MDTTTPPPTSVRTTPVADSTATLLKLKKQADKATKDLSVATEEYEANKSAYSLAQARIKRTRVQAARASQVYEKWRKRVAEYAASAYGSPLPDSTSVLLTSPDGDTAVQRATSLDVVTTGEELAITNASKEKRRAEALERQAELLAKKATAERSRLAGQITTLRKKSENSTRQLMRLLMRMSDGAASRDASRLILDATCKRGAQSPEVKNGGFSNGLLPEWALCDLPGYKKKEQLRADAAYAFADMNAAYVQKFGKKMCISDSYRNLSEQQAVYSQKPGLAAIPGKSNHGWGLALDLGCGVNQYGSPQFNWLKQNSQRFGWIHPAWAESNPFEPWHWEYAEGTGAEPAN
;
A
#
# COMPACT_ATOMS: atom_id res chain seq x y z
N MET A 1 46.63 37.36 -27.65
CA MET A 1 46.13 36.22 -26.86
C MET A 1 45.14 36.80 -25.87
N ASP A 2 43.87 36.73 -26.24
CA ASP A 2 42.75 37.35 -25.54
C ASP A 2 42.08 36.26 -24.71
N THR A 3 42.12 36.36 -23.38
CA THR A 3 41.53 35.39 -22.46
C THR A 3 40.34 36.02 -21.76
N THR A 4 39.20 36.00 -22.44
CA THR A 4 37.88 36.25 -21.85
C THR A 4 37.41 35.01 -21.09
N THR A 5 37.39 35.10 -19.76
CA THR A 5 36.72 34.14 -18.86
C THR A 5 35.19 34.30 -18.98
N PRO A 6 34.41 33.22 -19.15
CA PRO A 6 32.95 33.35 -19.18
C PRO A 6 32.38 33.60 -17.77
N PRO A 7 31.23 34.30 -17.65
CA PRO A 7 30.64 34.62 -16.34
C PRO A 7 30.02 33.37 -15.69
N PRO A 8 29.95 33.32 -14.35
CA PRO A 8 29.36 32.19 -13.65
C PRO A 8 27.87 32.09 -13.94
N THR A 9 27.45 30.88 -14.29
CA THR A 9 26.06 30.53 -14.60
C THR A 9 25.21 30.68 -13.33
N SER A 10 24.22 31.58 -13.39
CA SER A 10 23.22 31.76 -12.33
C SER A 10 22.48 30.44 -12.09
N VAL A 11 22.74 29.81 -10.94
CA VAL A 11 21.96 28.68 -10.45
C VAL A 11 20.59 29.22 -10.06
N ARG A 12 19.59 28.95 -10.90
CA ARG A 12 18.20 29.32 -10.66
C ARG A 12 17.67 28.55 -9.46
N THR A 13 17.81 29.13 -8.27
CA THR A 13 17.20 28.64 -7.03
C THR A 13 15.69 28.82 -7.16
N THR A 14 14.95 27.74 -7.37
CA THR A 14 13.49 27.79 -7.21
C THR A 14 13.18 28.16 -5.76
N PRO A 15 12.37 29.20 -5.49
CA PRO A 15 12.11 29.65 -4.13
C PRO A 15 11.53 28.52 -3.27
N VAL A 16 12.02 28.40 -2.03
CA VAL A 16 11.61 27.38 -1.05
C VAL A 16 10.09 27.37 -0.80
N ALA A 17 9.43 28.52 -0.92
CA ALA A 17 7.98 28.65 -0.80
C ALA A 17 7.20 27.89 -1.89
N ASP A 18 7.67 27.94 -3.14
CA ASP A 18 7.05 27.25 -4.29
C ASP A 18 7.23 25.72 -4.17
N SER A 19 8.35 25.30 -3.57
CA SER A 19 8.64 23.89 -3.28
C SER A 19 7.74 23.33 -2.18
N THR A 20 7.38 24.14 -1.17
CA THR A 20 6.51 23.73 -0.06
C THR A 20 5.05 23.59 -0.48
N ALA A 21 4.53 24.52 -1.30
CA ALA A 21 3.20 24.40 -1.88
C ALA A 21 3.07 23.18 -2.80
N THR A 22 4.10 22.94 -3.61
CA THR A 22 4.19 21.73 -4.46
C THR A 22 4.21 20.46 -3.62
N LEU A 23 4.93 20.46 -2.51
CA LEU A 23 5.00 19.33 -1.59
C LEU A 23 3.64 18.99 -0.96
N LEU A 24 2.93 19.99 -0.42
CA LEU A 24 1.59 19.79 0.14
C LEU A 24 0.61 19.24 -0.90
N LYS A 25 0.69 19.73 -2.14
CA LYS A 25 -0.12 19.22 -3.26
C LYS A 25 0.19 17.75 -3.55
N LEU A 26 1.47 17.38 -3.64
CA LEU A 26 1.88 15.99 -3.88
C LEU A 26 1.48 15.06 -2.73
N LYS A 27 1.60 15.52 -1.47
CA LYS A 27 1.13 14.78 -0.30
C LYS A 27 -0.37 14.52 -0.40
N LYS A 28 -1.18 15.55 -0.65
CA LYS A 28 -2.64 15.40 -0.82
C LYS A 28 -2.99 14.45 -1.96
N GLN A 29 -2.22 14.45 -3.05
CA GLN A 29 -2.40 13.51 -4.16
C GLN A 29 -2.06 12.07 -3.77
N ALA A 30 -0.97 11.85 -3.05
CA ALA A 30 -0.58 10.54 -2.55
C ALA A 30 -1.58 9.98 -1.52
N ASP A 31 -2.03 10.82 -0.58
CA ASP A 31 -3.04 10.46 0.41
C ASP A 31 -4.37 10.09 -0.27
N LYS A 32 -4.80 10.89 -1.25
CA LYS A 32 -6.00 10.58 -2.05
C LYS A 32 -5.84 9.28 -2.83
N ALA A 33 -4.71 9.08 -3.51
CA ALA A 33 -4.48 7.85 -4.30
C ALA A 33 -4.46 6.60 -3.42
N THR A 34 -3.92 6.71 -2.20
CA THR A 34 -3.93 5.64 -1.19
C THR A 34 -5.36 5.36 -0.70
N LYS A 35 -6.13 6.41 -0.40
CA LYS A 35 -7.54 6.26 -0.01
C LYS A 35 -8.39 5.63 -1.11
N ASP A 36 -8.27 6.13 -2.34
CA ASP A 36 -8.98 5.59 -3.50
C ASP A 36 -8.63 4.10 -3.70
N LEU A 37 -7.35 3.72 -3.55
CA LEU A 37 -6.90 2.33 -3.63
C LEU A 37 -7.47 1.45 -2.50
N SER A 38 -7.52 1.96 -1.26
CA SER A 38 -8.12 1.25 -0.12
C SER A 38 -9.59 0.93 -0.39
N VAL A 39 -10.36 1.94 -0.78
CA VAL A 39 -11.80 1.78 -1.10
C VAL A 39 -11.99 0.77 -2.23
N ALA A 40 -11.22 0.88 -3.32
CA ALA A 40 -11.32 -0.07 -4.42
C ALA A 40 -10.90 -1.50 -4.04
N THR A 41 -9.97 -1.65 -3.09
CA THR A 41 -9.57 -2.97 -2.55
C THR A 41 -10.69 -3.56 -1.70
N GLU A 42 -11.32 -2.77 -0.83
CA GLU A 42 -12.49 -3.18 -0.04
C GLU A 42 -13.66 -3.61 -0.94
N GLU A 43 -13.94 -2.85 -2.01
CA GLU A 43 -14.97 -3.21 -3.00
C GLU A 43 -14.66 -4.53 -3.72
N TYR A 44 -13.40 -4.76 -4.10
CA TYR A 44 -12.99 -6.01 -4.73
C TYR A 44 -13.08 -7.21 -3.76
N GLU A 45 -12.68 -7.01 -2.50
CA GLU A 45 -12.81 -8.04 -1.47
C GLU A 45 -14.28 -8.39 -1.20
N ALA A 46 -15.15 -7.39 -1.08
CA ALA A 46 -16.60 -7.61 -0.97
C ALA A 46 -17.16 -8.35 -2.19
N ASN A 47 -16.69 -8.01 -3.40
CA ASN A 47 -17.11 -8.66 -4.65
C ASN A 47 -16.75 -10.15 -4.73
N LYS A 48 -15.73 -10.63 -4.00
CA LYS A 48 -15.39 -12.07 -3.98
C LYS A 48 -16.57 -12.94 -3.54
N SER A 49 -17.32 -12.48 -2.54
CA SER A 49 -18.52 -13.17 -2.06
C SER A 49 -19.61 -13.19 -3.12
N ALA A 50 -19.88 -12.05 -3.77
CA ALA A 50 -20.86 -11.92 -4.86
C ALA A 50 -20.48 -12.79 -6.06
N TYR A 51 -19.20 -12.84 -6.43
CA TYR A 51 -18.68 -13.69 -7.49
C TYR A 51 -18.87 -15.18 -7.17
N SER A 52 -18.62 -15.61 -5.93
CA SER A 52 -18.87 -16.98 -5.47
C SER A 52 -20.35 -17.35 -5.54
N LEU A 53 -21.24 -16.45 -5.11
CA LEU A 53 -22.69 -16.63 -5.23
C LEU A 53 -23.14 -16.73 -6.70
N ALA A 54 -22.57 -15.91 -7.58
CA ALA A 54 -22.82 -15.97 -9.02
C ALA A 54 -22.36 -17.31 -9.62
N GLN A 55 -21.16 -17.78 -9.27
CA GLN A 55 -20.64 -19.11 -9.66
C GLN A 55 -21.57 -20.24 -9.22
N ALA A 56 -22.06 -20.20 -7.97
CA ALA A 56 -23.01 -21.17 -7.47
C ALA A 56 -24.34 -21.14 -8.25
N ARG A 57 -24.85 -19.95 -8.59
CA ARG A 57 -26.06 -19.79 -9.42
C ARG A 57 -25.85 -20.34 -10.82
N ILE A 58 -24.73 -20.03 -11.48
CA ILE A 58 -24.36 -20.54 -12.81
C ILE A 58 -24.33 -22.08 -12.78
N LYS A 59 -23.68 -22.68 -11.77
CA LYS A 59 -23.63 -24.13 -11.61
C LYS A 59 -25.04 -24.73 -11.47
N ARG A 60 -25.90 -24.15 -10.64
CA ARG A 60 -27.29 -24.60 -10.48
C ARG A 60 -28.09 -24.49 -11.78
N THR A 61 -27.95 -23.38 -12.51
CA THR A 61 -28.64 -23.17 -13.79
C THR A 61 -28.18 -24.20 -14.83
N ARG A 62 -26.88 -24.49 -14.93
CA ARG A 62 -26.36 -25.56 -15.82
C ARG A 62 -26.87 -26.95 -15.44
N VAL A 63 -26.97 -27.25 -14.15
CA VAL A 63 -27.58 -28.51 -13.70
C VAL A 63 -29.04 -28.60 -14.12
N GLN A 64 -29.80 -27.50 -14.04
CA GLN A 64 -31.18 -27.47 -14.53
C GLN A 64 -31.27 -27.63 -16.05
N ALA A 65 -30.35 -27.00 -16.80
CA ALA A 65 -30.26 -27.16 -18.24
C ALA A 65 -29.97 -28.62 -18.62
N ALA A 66 -28.99 -29.23 -17.98
CA ALA A 66 -28.64 -30.64 -18.18
C ALA A 66 -29.81 -31.59 -17.88
N ARG A 67 -30.59 -31.31 -16.81
CA ARG A 67 -31.81 -32.07 -16.49
C ARG A 67 -32.88 -31.91 -17.57
N ALA A 68 -33.12 -30.68 -18.06
CA ALA A 68 -34.06 -30.44 -19.16
C ALA A 68 -33.62 -31.16 -20.44
N SER A 69 -32.32 -31.14 -20.77
CA SER A 69 -31.76 -31.90 -21.89
C SER A 69 -31.95 -33.41 -21.75
N GLN A 70 -31.79 -33.96 -20.53
CA GLN A 70 -32.05 -35.38 -20.29
C GLN A 70 -33.53 -35.75 -20.49
N VAL A 71 -34.46 -34.88 -20.09
CA VAL A 71 -35.90 -35.09 -20.31
C VAL A 71 -36.22 -34.99 -21.81
N TYR A 72 -35.64 -34.02 -22.51
CA TYR A 72 -35.72 -33.92 -23.97
C TYR A 72 -35.25 -35.20 -24.65
N GLU A 73 -34.08 -35.75 -24.28
CA GLU A 73 -33.57 -37.00 -24.86
C GLU A 73 -34.49 -38.21 -24.61
N LYS A 74 -35.16 -38.27 -23.44
CA LYS A 74 -36.16 -39.32 -23.18
C LYS A 74 -37.35 -39.21 -24.13
N TRP A 75 -37.88 -38.01 -24.32
CA TRP A 75 -38.98 -37.79 -25.26
C TRP A 75 -38.57 -38.04 -26.71
N ARG A 76 -37.38 -37.57 -27.10
CA ARG A 76 -36.81 -37.79 -28.45
C ARG A 76 -36.68 -39.28 -28.77
N LYS A 77 -36.16 -40.08 -27.83
CA LYS A 77 -36.08 -41.55 -27.99
C LYS A 77 -37.44 -42.19 -28.17
N ARG A 78 -38.44 -41.82 -27.35
CA ARG A 78 -39.81 -42.34 -27.46
C ARG A 78 -40.46 -42.01 -28.81
N VAL A 79 -40.27 -40.78 -29.31
CA VAL A 79 -40.75 -40.38 -30.64
C VAL A 79 -40.03 -41.17 -31.74
N ALA A 80 -38.71 -41.39 -31.61
CA ALA A 80 -37.93 -42.18 -32.57
C ALA A 80 -38.33 -43.66 -32.60
N GLU A 81 -38.55 -44.29 -31.43
CA GLU A 81 -39.03 -45.67 -31.31
C GLU A 81 -40.43 -45.85 -31.94
N TYR A 82 -41.33 -44.90 -31.71
CA TYR A 82 -42.65 -44.89 -32.33
C TYR A 82 -42.55 -44.78 -33.85
N ALA A 83 -41.79 -43.80 -34.36
CA ALA A 83 -41.57 -43.64 -35.79
C ALA A 83 -40.95 -44.88 -36.43
N ALA A 84 -40.05 -45.59 -35.74
CA ALA A 84 -39.53 -46.87 -36.23
C ALA A 84 -40.60 -47.98 -36.28
N SER A 85 -41.50 -48.03 -35.29
CA SER A 85 -42.57 -49.04 -35.21
C SER A 85 -43.69 -48.85 -36.23
N ALA A 86 -44.04 -47.60 -36.55
CA ALA A 86 -45.11 -47.26 -37.50
C ALA A 86 -44.75 -47.64 -38.96
N TYR A 87 -43.47 -47.79 -39.29
CA TYR A 87 -42.99 -48.03 -40.67
C TYR A 87 -42.58 -49.48 -40.98
N GLY A 88 -42.75 -50.43 -40.04
CA GLY A 88 -42.75 -51.88 -40.34
C GLY A 88 -41.48 -52.52 -40.93
N SER A 89 -40.34 -51.83 -41.00
CA SER A 89 -39.00 -52.30 -41.43
C SER A 89 -38.00 -51.13 -41.28
N PRO A 90 -36.66 -51.33 -41.32
CA PRO A 90 -35.72 -50.26 -40.97
C PRO A 90 -35.93 -49.07 -41.91
N LEU A 91 -36.25 -47.92 -41.30
CA LEU A 91 -36.34 -46.64 -41.99
C LEU A 91 -35.06 -46.45 -42.84
N PRO A 92 -35.15 -46.16 -44.15
CA PRO A 92 -33.98 -45.92 -44.97
C PRO A 92 -33.07 -44.88 -44.30
N ASP A 93 -31.75 -45.06 -44.36
CA ASP A 93 -30.75 -44.26 -43.60
C ASP A 93 -30.97 -42.74 -43.72
N SER A 94 -31.53 -42.27 -44.83
CA SER A 94 -31.91 -40.87 -45.00
C SER A 94 -33.02 -40.42 -44.04
N THR A 95 -34.07 -41.22 -43.85
CA THR A 95 -35.20 -40.93 -42.93
C THR A 95 -34.83 -41.08 -41.46
N SER A 96 -33.96 -42.03 -41.11
CA SER A 96 -33.42 -42.13 -39.75
C SER A 96 -32.54 -40.92 -39.42
N VAL A 97 -31.64 -40.51 -40.32
CA VAL A 97 -30.81 -39.29 -40.19
C VAL A 97 -31.67 -38.03 -40.08
N LEU A 98 -32.79 -37.95 -40.79
CA LEU A 98 -33.73 -36.82 -40.76
C LEU A 98 -34.48 -36.71 -39.42
N LEU A 99 -34.85 -37.84 -38.80
CA LEU A 99 -35.51 -37.89 -37.48
C LEU A 99 -34.52 -37.81 -36.31
N THR A 100 -33.27 -38.19 -36.52
CA THR A 100 -32.17 -38.03 -35.55
C THR A 100 -31.40 -36.74 -35.70
N SER A 101 -31.86 -35.82 -36.58
CA SER A 101 -31.23 -34.52 -36.79
C SER A 101 -31.06 -33.78 -35.44
N PRO A 102 -29.88 -33.20 -35.15
CA PRO A 102 -29.67 -32.39 -33.95
C PRO A 102 -30.60 -31.17 -33.90
N ASP A 103 -31.08 -30.74 -35.07
CA ASP A 103 -32.15 -29.76 -35.21
C ASP A 103 -33.52 -30.41 -34.99
N GLY A 104 -33.79 -30.74 -33.72
CA GLY A 104 -35.04 -31.34 -33.27
C GLY A 104 -36.32 -30.64 -33.74
N ASP A 105 -36.29 -29.34 -34.09
CA ASP A 105 -37.46 -28.62 -34.64
C ASP A 105 -37.81 -29.10 -36.06
N THR A 106 -36.84 -29.48 -36.89
CA THR A 106 -37.09 -30.05 -38.23
C THR A 106 -37.46 -31.53 -38.19
N ALA A 107 -36.92 -32.29 -37.23
CA ALA A 107 -37.34 -33.67 -36.99
C ALA A 107 -38.81 -33.73 -36.50
N VAL A 108 -39.18 -32.83 -35.59
CA VAL A 108 -40.53 -32.68 -35.02
C VAL A 108 -41.55 -32.20 -36.06
N GLN A 109 -41.24 -31.16 -36.84
CA GLN A 109 -42.14 -30.66 -37.88
C GLN A 109 -42.33 -31.64 -39.05
N ARG A 110 -41.37 -32.55 -39.28
CA ARG A 110 -41.48 -33.53 -40.36
C ARG A 110 -42.14 -34.84 -39.93
N ALA A 111 -42.03 -35.21 -38.65
CA ALA A 111 -42.81 -36.30 -38.07
C ALA A 111 -44.32 -36.02 -38.10
N THR A 112 -44.71 -34.74 -37.97
CA THR A 112 -46.11 -34.29 -38.07
C THR A 112 -46.65 -34.19 -39.49
N SER A 113 -45.78 -34.08 -40.51
CA SER A 113 -46.17 -34.13 -41.93
C SER A 113 -46.31 -35.55 -42.50
N LEU A 114 -46.02 -36.58 -41.69
CA LEU A 114 -46.36 -37.97 -41.97
C LEU A 114 -47.71 -38.26 -41.31
N ASP A 115 -48.70 -38.73 -42.09
CA ASP A 115 -50.11 -38.90 -41.72
C ASP A 115 -50.37 -40.08 -40.73
N VAL A 116 -49.48 -40.24 -39.73
CA VAL A 116 -49.48 -41.31 -38.71
C VAL A 116 -49.04 -40.72 -37.36
N VAL A 117 -49.74 -39.70 -36.89
CA VAL A 117 -49.55 -39.13 -35.54
C VAL A 117 -50.91 -39.16 -34.83
N THR A 118 -51.06 -40.05 -33.86
CA THR A 118 -52.22 -40.04 -32.95
C THR A 118 -52.08 -38.90 -31.94
N THR A 119 -53.18 -38.52 -31.29
CA THR A 119 -53.24 -37.41 -30.33
C THR A 119 -52.23 -37.53 -29.17
N GLY A 120 -51.78 -38.75 -28.84
CA GLY A 120 -50.77 -39.00 -27.82
C GLY A 120 -49.33 -38.63 -28.24
N GLU A 121 -49.01 -38.69 -29.53
CA GLU A 121 -47.66 -38.41 -30.04
C GLU A 121 -47.42 -36.92 -30.30
N GLU A 122 -48.45 -36.17 -30.70
CA GLU A 122 -48.40 -34.71 -30.82
C GLU A 122 -48.03 -34.06 -29.47
N LEU A 123 -48.51 -34.65 -28.37
CA LEU A 123 -48.15 -34.25 -27.01
C LEU A 123 -46.69 -34.58 -26.67
N ALA A 124 -46.17 -35.75 -27.09
CA ALA A 124 -44.78 -36.14 -26.87
C ALA A 124 -43.80 -35.21 -27.61
N ILE A 125 -44.14 -34.87 -28.85
CA ILE A 125 -43.43 -33.92 -29.70
C ILE A 125 -43.42 -32.52 -29.07
N THR A 126 -44.59 -32.02 -28.66
CA THR A 126 -44.72 -30.70 -28.01
C THR A 126 -43.91 -30.63 -26.72
N ASN A 127 -43.93 -31.69 -25.91
CA ASN A 127 -43.14 -31.78 -24.68
C ASN A 127 -41.64 -31.83 -24.96
N ALA A 128 -41.19 -32.54 -26.00
CA ALA A 128 -39.79 -32.56 -26.42
C ALA A 128 -39.31 -31.16 -26.81
N SER A 129 -40.04 -30.47 -27.71
CA SER A 129 -39.70 -29.11 -28.14
C SER A 129 -39.69 -28.11 -26.98
N LYS A 130 -40.63 -28.25 -26.02
CA LYS A 130 -40.67 -27.43 -24.81
C LYS A 130 -39.43 -27.62 -23.94
N GLU A 131 -39.02 -28.85 -23.68
CA GLU A 131 -37.84 -29.14 -22.85
C GLU A 131 -36.52 -28.76 -23.56
N LYS A 132 -36.43 -28.90 -24.88
CA LYS A 132 -35.30 -28.38 -25.67
C LYS A 132 -35.17 -26.87 -25.52
N ARG A 133 -36.25 -26.11 -25.76
CA ARG A 133 -36.26 -24.64 -25.61
C ARG A 133 -35.92 -24.22 -24.18
N ARG A 134 -36.38 -24.97 -23.18
CA ARG A 134 -36.05 -24.76 -21.77
C ARG A 134 -34.57 -24.97 -21.50
N ALA A 135 -33.98 -26.06 -21.98
CA ALA A 135 -32.56 -26.35 -21.82
C ALA A 135 -31.69 -25.25 -22.44
N GLU A 136 -31.97 -24.86 -23.68
CA GLU A 136 -31.26 -23.78 -24.35
C GLU A 136 -31.41 -22.43 -23.66
N ALA A 137 -32.61 -22.10 -23.17
CA ALA A 137 -32.84 -20.86 -22.43
C ALA A 137 -32.04 -20.81 -21.11
N LEU A 138 -31.93 -21.94 -20.40
CA LEU A 138 -31.14 -22.06 -19.19
C LEU A 138 -29.63 -21.96 -19.47
N GLU A 139 -29.13 -22.56 -20.55
CA GLU A 139 -27.71 -22.39 -20.94
C GLU A 139 -27.41 -20.94 -21.32
N ARG A 140 -28.26 -20.30 -22.15
CA ARG A 140 -28.12 -18.87 -22.48
C ARG A 140 -28.13 -17.99 -21.22
N GLN A 141 -28.99 -18.31 -20.25
CA GLN A 141 -29.02 -17.61 -18.96
C GLN A 141 -27.72 -17.82 -18.16
N ALA A 142 -27.20 -19.05 -18.10
CA ALA A 142 -25.95 -19.36 -17.41
C ALA A 142 -24.76 -18.63 -18.04
N GLU A 143 -24.69 -18.57 -19.37
CA GLU A 143 -23.65 -17.81 -20.08
C GLU A 143 -23.73 -16.31 -19.81
N LEU A 144 -24.92 -15.71 -19.86
CA LEU A 144 -25.10 -14.29 -19.55
C LEU A 144 -24.69 -13.97 -18.11
N LEU A 145 -25.03 -14.83 -17.15
CA LEU A 145 -24.59 -14.69 -15.76
C LEU A 145 -23.06 -14.79 -15.65
N ALA A 146 -22.44 -15.76 -16.34
CA ALA A 146 -20.99 -15.94 -16.34
C ALA A 146 -20.25 -14.75 -16.96
N LYS A 147 -20.76 -14.21 -18.07
CA LYS A 147 -20.22 -13.01 -18.73
C LYS A 147 -20.30 -11.80 -17.80
N LYS A 148 -21.45 -11.53 -17.17
CA LYS A 148 -21.63 -10.42 -16.23
C LYS A 148 -20.71 -10.54 -15.01
N ALA A 149 -20.66 -11.72 -14.39
CA ALA A 149 -19.82 -11.95 -13.20
C ALA A 149 -18.32 -11.79 -13.50
N THR A 150 -17.86 -12.31 -14.65
CA THR A 150 -16.46 -12.18 -15.07
C THR A 150 -16.12 -10.75 -15.47
N ALA A 151 -16.99 -10.06 -16.21
CA ALA A 151 -16.79 -8.67 -16.61
C ALA A 151 -16.65 -7.75 -15.39
N GLU A 152 -17.52 -7.91 -14.39
CA GLU A 152 -17.47 -7.11 -13.17
C GLU A 152 -16.18 -7.34 -12.37
N ARG A 153 -15.77 -8.61 -12.22
CA ARG A 153 -14.52 -8.94 -11.54
C ARG A 153 -13.30 -8.37 -12.27
N SER A 154 -13.27 -8.47 -13.59
CA SER A 154 -12.19 -7.90 -14.42
C SER A 154 -12.16 -6.37 -14.35
N ARG A 155 -13.33 -5.71 -14.31
CA ARG A 155 -13.44 -4.26 -14.13
C ARG A 155 -12.80 -3.82 -12.82
N LEU A 156 -13.17 -4.45 -11.71
CA LEU A 156 -12.64 -4.14 -10.37
C LEU A 156 -11.12 -4.43 -10.29
N ALA A 157 -10.65 -5.55 -10.84
CA ALA A 157 -9.23 -5.88 -10.90
C ALA A 157 -8.41 -4.85 -11.73
N GLY A 158 -8.97 -4.38 -12.85
CA GLY A 158 -8.38 -3.33 -13.67
C GLY A 158 -8.30 -1.98 -12.96
N GLN A 159 -9.34 -1.63 -12.18
CA GLN A 159 -9.35 -0.43 -11.34
C GLN A 159 -8.26 -0.48 -10.27
N ILE A 160 -8.14 -1.59 -9.53
CA ILE A 160 -7.06 -1.78 -8.53
C ILE A 160 -5.69 -1.62 -9.18
N THR A 161 -5.47 -2.23 -10.35
CA THR A 161 -4.18 -2.15 -11.04
C THR A 161 -3.83 -0.72 -11.42
N THR A 162 -4.80 0.04 -11.93
CA THR A 162 -4.63 1.45 -12.29
C THR A 162 -4.37 2.32 -11.05
N LEU A 163 -5.14 2.10 -9.97
CA LEU A 163 -5.00 2.85 -8.72
C LEU A 163 -3.68 2.54 -8.01
N ARG A 164 -3.19 1.30 -8.06
CA ARG A 164 -1.84 0.94 -7.59
C ARG A 164 -0.77 1.74 -8.31
N LYS A 165 -0.79 1.74 -9.66
CA LYS A 165 0.17 2.52 -10.46
C LYS A 165 0.12 4.01 -10.12
N LYS A 166 -1.08 4.57 -9.94
CA LYS A 166 -1.27 5.96 -9.54
C LYS A 166 -0.69 6.23 -8.16
N SER A 167 -1.02 5.40 -7.17
CA SER A 167 -0.50 5.50 -5.80
C SER A 167 1.02 5.43 -5.75
N GLU A 168 1.63 4.45 -6.43
CA GLU A 168 3.09 4.33 -6.52
C GLU A 168 3.72 5.55 -7.21
N ASN A 169 3.14 6.05 -8.30
CA ASN A 169 3.69 7.20 -9.01
C ASN A 169 3.62 8.47 -8.16
N SER A 170 2.49 8.74 -7.53
CA SER A 170 2.33 9.87 -6.62
C SER A 170 3.30 9.78 -5.43
N THR A 171 3.47 8.59 -4.86
CA THR A 171 4.45 8.34 -3.78
C THR A 171 5.89 8.55 -4.26
N ARG A 172 6.25 8.04 -5.45
CA ARG A 172 7.58 8.26 -6.05
C ARG A 172 7.86 9.73 -6.36
N GLN A 173 6.86 10.48 -6.81
CA GLN A 173 7.00 11.92 -7.06
C GLN A 173 7.19 12.69 -5.75
N LEU A 174 6.39 12.37 -4.73
CA LEU A 174 6.51 12.92 -3.39
C LEU A 174 7.91 12.63 -2.83
N MET A 175 8.35 11.38 -2.82
CA MET A 175 9.65 10.97 -2.29
C MET A 175 10.83 11.62 -3.03
N ARG A 176 10.75 11.77 -4.35
CA ARG A 176 11.79 12.48 -5.11
C ARG A 176 11.89 13.95 -4.75
N LEU A 177 10.75 14.64 -4.56
CA LEU A 177 10.77 16.03 -4.13
C LEU A 177 11.29 16.14 -2.70
N LEU A 178 10.85 15.24 -1.81
CA LEU A 178 11.34 15.15 -0.45
C LEU A 178 12.85 14.94 -0.40
N MET A 179 13.41 14.04 -1.21
CA MET A 179 14.86 13.83 -1.30
C MET A 179 15.60 15.09 -1.71
N ARG A 180 15.15 15.78 -2.78
CA ARG A 180 15.73 17.06 -3.23
C ARG A 180 15.67 18.15 -2.16
N MET A 181 14.55 18.23 -1.43
CA MET A 181 14.38 19.16 -0.32
C MET A 181 15.20 18.74 0.91
N SER A 182 15.45 17.44 1.10
CA SER A 182 16.22 16.89 2.23
C SER A 182 17.73 17.08 2.06
N ASP A 183 18.23 17.03 0.83
CA ASP A 183 19.60 17.39 0.49
C ASP A 183 19.87 18.85 0.85
N GLY A 184 18.85 19.70 0.72
CA GLY A 184 18.82 21.08 1.19
C GLY A 184 17.97 21.33 2.45
N ALA A 185 17.84 20.37 3.39
CA ALA A 185 16.99 20.44 4.61
C ALA A 185 17.37 21.58 5.58
N ALA A 186 17.18 22.80 5.09
CA ALA A 186 17.33 24.09 5.74
C ALA A 186 15.99 24.58 6.30
N SER A 187 14.87 24.09 5.75
CA SER A 187 13.52 24.54 6.10
C SER A 187 12.85 23.59 7.10
N ARG A 188 12.34 24.19 8.18
CA ARG A 188 11.57 23.51 9.23
C ARG A 188 10.39 22.73 8.65
N ASP A 189 9.59 23.38 7.81
CA ASP A 189 8.35 22.80 7.29
C ASP A 189 8.63 21.60 6.38
N ALA A 190 9.73 21.65 5.61
CA ALA A 190 10.17 20.53 4.79
C ALA A 190 10.55 19.31 5.64
N SER A 191 11.37 19.51 6.69
CA SER A 191 11.78 18.42 7.58
C SER A 191 10.59 17.82 8.34
N ARG A 192 9.66 18.65 8.85
CA ARG A 192 8.44 18.17 9.49
C ARG A 192 7.56 17.37 8.53
N LEU A 193 7.38 17.82 7.29
CA LEU A 193 6.61 17.10 6.28
C LEU A 193 7.25 15.76 5.88
N ILE A 194 8.58 15.67 5.88
CA ILE A 194 9.28 14.40 5.68
C ILE A 194 8.97 13.47 6.86
N LEU A 195 9.13 13.93 8.09
CA LEU A 195 8.82 13.15 9.29
C LEU A 195 7.36 12.68 9.31
N ASP A 196 6.40 13.53 8.92
CA ASP A 196 4.98 13.17 8.81
C ASP A 196 4.72 12.08 7.76
N ALA A 197 5.56 12.01 6.73
CA ALA A 197 5.43 11.06 5.62
C ALA A 197 6.19 9.75 5.85
N THR A 198 7.33 9.79 6.54
CA THR A 198 8.23 8.63 6.72
C THR A 198 8.08 7.99 8.09
N CYS A 199 7.75 8.75 9.13
CA CYS A 199 7.60 8.20 10.45
C CYS A 199 6.29 7.43 10.58
N LYS A 200 6.36 6.23 11.17
CA LYS A 200 5.17 5.37 11.32
C LYS A 200 4.21 6.00 12.33
N ARG A 201 2.90 5.94 12.07
CA ARG A 201 1.85 6.50 12.95
C ARG A 201 1.96 6.06 14.41
N GLY A 202 2.43 4.84 14.67
CA GLY A 202 2.63 4.32 16.03
C GLY A 202 3.80 4.95 16.80
N ALA A 203 4.76 5.58 16.12
CA ALA A 203 5.96 6.13 16.76
C ALA A 203 5.67 7.29 17.74
N GLN A 204 4.52 7.96 17.59
CA GLN A 204 4.07 9.01 18.51
C GLN A 204 3.16 8.48 19.64
N SER A 205 2.96 7.17 19.72
CA SER A 205 2.04 6.56 20.70
C SER A 205 2.49 6.82 22.15
N PRO A 206 1.54 6.86 23.11
CA PRO A 206 1.86 6.95 24.54
C PRO A 206 2.79 5.82 25.01
N GLU A 207 2.69 4.63 24.43
CA GLU A 207 3.56 3.49 24.74
C GLU A 207 5.04 3.81 24.48
N VAL A 208 5.34 4.43 23.34
CA VAL A 208 6.71 4.85 22.99
C VAL A 208 7.20 5.98 23.92
N LYS A 209 6.32 6.93 24.24
CA LYS A 209 6.67 8.09 25.08
C LYS A 209 6.87 7.74 26.56
N ASN A 210 6.04 6.86 27.09
CA ASN A 210 5.96 6.54 28.53
C ASN A 210 6.81 5.32 28.93
N GLY A 211 7.77 4.92 28.10
CA GLY A 211 8.72 3.85 28.46
C GLY A 211 8.17 2.43 28.32
N GLY A 212 7.32 2.16 27.32
CA GLY A 212 6.83 0.80 27.02
C GLY A 212 7.91 -0.17 26.51
N PHE A 213 9.11 0.31 26.25
CA PHE A 213 10.27 -0.48 25.81
C PHE A 213 11.42 -0.35 26.81
N SER A 214 12.36 -1.29 26.76
CA SER A 214 13.62 -1.16 27.51
C SER A 214 14.63 -0.33 26.73
N ASN A 215 15.53 0.35 27.46
CA ASN A 215 16.60 1.16 26.89
C ASN A 215 17.47 0.33 25.92
N GLY A 216 17.65 0.84 24.70
CA GLY A 216 18.38 0.20 23.62
C GLY A 216 17.61 -0.90 22.89
N LEU A 217 16.33 -1.13 23.23
CA LEU A 217 15.46 -2.14 22.62
C LEU A 217 14.17 -1.54 22.03
N LEU A 218 14.22 -0.28 21.57
CA LEU A 218 13.11 0.32 20.84
C LEU A 218 12.97 -0.37 19.47
N PRO A 219 11.76 -0.78 19.08
CA PRO A 219 11.55 -1.36 17.77
C PRO A 219 11.68 -0.29 16.67
N GLU A 220 12.09 -0.68 15.46
CA GLU A 220 12.29 0.26 14.33
C GLU A 220 11.03 1.10 14.03
N TRP A 221 9.83 0.59 14.32
CA TRP A 221 8.60 1.35 14.14
C TRP A 221 8.39 2.49 15.15
N ALA A 222 9.06 2.45 16.29
CA ALA A 222 9.02 3.48 17.33
C ALA A 222 9.99 4.64 17.06
N LEU A 223 10.83 4.51 16.04
CA LEU A 223 11.86 5.48 15.67
C LEU A 223 11.50 6.18 14.35
N CYS A 224 11.93 7.42 14.20
CA CYS A 224 11.87 8.16 12.95
C CYS A 224 13.29 8.39 12.41
N ASP A 225 13.49 8.13 11.12
CA ASP A 225 14.72 8.52 10.42
C ASP A 225 14.81 10.03 10.30
N LEU A 226 16.00 10.59 10.59
CA LEU A 226 16.25 12.02 10.51
C LEU A 226 16.45 12.47 9.04
N PRO A 227 15.63 13.42 8.54
CA PRO A 227 15.70 13.84 7.15
C PRO A 227 17.05 14.45 6.76
N GLY A 228 17.60 14.01 5.63
CA GLY A 228 18.79 14.62 5.03
C GLY A 228 20.13 14.14 5.62
N TYR A 229 20.14 13.01 6.33
CA TYR A 229 21.33 12.31 6.82
C TYR A 229 21.49 10.96 6.09
N LYS A 230 22.72 10.62 5.70
CA LYS A 230 23.02 9.44 4.85
C LYS A 230 23.11 8.12 5.62
N LYS A 231 23.36 8.19 6.94
CA LYS A 231 23.29 7.03 7.86
C LYS A 231 21.87 6.96 8.44
N LYS A 232 21.46 5.78 8.94
CA LYS A 232 20.21 5.59 9.70
C LYS A 232 20.29 6.32 11.06
N GLU A 233 20.38 7.65 11.03
CA GLU A 233 20.26 8.46 12.23
C GLU A 233 18.78 8.48 12.62
N GLN A 234 18.49 7.99 13.82
CA GLN A 234 17.14 7.71 14.27
C GLN A 234 16.91 8.33 15.63
N LEU A 235 15.73 8.91 15.84
CA LEU A 235 15.28 9.39 17.15
C LEU A 235 13.87 8.92 17.42
N ARG A 236 13.47 8.97 18.69
CA ARG A 236 12.06 8.92 19.08
C ARG A 236 11.32 10.06 18.39
N ALA A 237 10.04 9.85 18.05
CA ALA A 237 9.34 10.76 17.15
C ALA A 237 9.31 12.21 17.64
N ASP A 238 8.97 12.44 18.90
CA ASP A 238 8.99 13.77 19.52
C ASP A 238 10.36 14.45 19.43
N ALA A 239 11.43 13.73 19.81
CA ALA A 239 12.80 14.21 19.67
C ALA A 239 13.18 14.50 18.21
N ALA A 240 12.73 13.69 17.25
CA ALA A 240 12.98 13.91 15.83
C ALA A 240 12.33 15.21 15.31
N TYR A 241 11.08 15.51 15.71
CA TYR A 241 10.42 16.77 15.35
C TYR A 241 11.10 17.98 16.00
N ALA A 242 11.47 17.85 17.28
CA ALA A 242 12.21 18.87 18.01
C ALA A 242 13.58 19.16 17.35
N PHE A 243 14.31 18.12 16.97
CA PHE A 243 15.59 18.25 16.28
C PHE A 243 15.45 18.86 14.89
N ALA A 244 14.40 18.49 14.14
CA ALA A 244 14.13 19.08 12.82
C ALA A 244 13.94 20.61 12.91
N ASP A 245 13.24 21.09 13.94
CA ASP A 245 13.05 22.52 14.20
C ASP A 245 14.38 23.20 14.59
N MET A 246 15.13 22.59 15.50
CA MET A 246 16.44 23.09 15.93
C MET A 246 17.42 23.18 14.76
N ASN A 247 17.49 22.13 13.93
CA ASN A 247 18.37 22.08 12.76
C ASN A 247 17.98 23.10 11.69
N ALA A 248 16.68 23.36 11.49
CA ALA A 248 16.26 24.42 10.58
C ALA A 248 16.72 25.81 11.05
N ALA A 249 16.59 26.11 12.35
CA ALA A 249 17.10 27.36 12.91
C ALA A 249 18.64 27.45 12.85
N TYR A 250 19.33 26.33 13.09
CA TYR A 250 20.78 26.25 12.94
C TYR A 250 21.23 26.52 11.50
N VAL A 251 20.52 25.98 10.51
CA VAL A 251 20.82 26.24 9.09
C VAL A 251 20.58 27.71 8.73
N GLN A 252 19.54 28.35 9.26
CA GLN A 252 19.34 29.79 9.07
C GLN A 252 20.52 30.62 9.62
N LYS A 253 21.13 30.18 10.74
CA LYS A 253 22.28 30.86 11.34
C LYS A 253 23.60 30.60 10.62
N PHE A 254 23.87 29.36 10.22
CA PHE A 254 25.19 28.93 9.76
C PHE A 254 25.26 28.49 8.29
N GLY A 255 24.13 28.47 7.58
CA GLY A 255 24.04 28.07 6.17
C GLY A 255 24.28 26.58 5.91
N LYS A 256 24.45 25.77 6.95
CA LYS A 256 24.73 24.33 6.86
C LYS A 256 24.00 23.57 7.96
N LYS A 257 23.68 22.29 7.70
CA LYS A 257 23.07 21.39 8.68
C LYS A 257 24.04 21.08 9.81
N MET A 258 23.52 20.76 11.00
CA MET A 258 24.30 20.13 12.05
C MET A 258 24.81 18.78 11.54
N CYS A 259 25.97 18.34 12.04
CA CYS A 259 26.46 16.99 11.79
C CYS A 259 26.06 16.12 12.97
N ILE A 260 25.60 14.91 12.67
CA ILE A 260 25.29 13.90 13.68
C ILE A 260 26.42 12.87 13.64
N SER A 261 27.04 12.68 14.80
CA SER A 261 28.03 11.65 15.04
C SER A 261 27.39 10.38 15.59
N ASP A 262 26.39 10.54 16.45
CA ASP A 262 25.62 9.44 17.05
C ASP A 262 24.19 9.88 17.41
N SER A 263 23.25 8.94 17.39
CA SER A 263 21.83 9.15 17.68
C SER A 263 21.25 7.98 18.46
N TYR A 264 20.17 7.31 18.02
CA TYR A 264 19.70 6.11 18.68
C TYR A 264 20.76 5.00 18.63
N ARG A 265 21.10 4.46 19.82
CA ARG A 265 22.07 3.36 19.97
C ARG A 265 21.38 2.16 20.61
N ASN A 266 21.36 1.03 19.90
CA ASN A 266 20.71 -0.17 20.44
C ASN A 266 21.56 -0.82 21.55
N LEU A 267 20.97 -1.77 22.28
CA LEU A 267 21.62 -2.39 23.45
C LEU A 267 22.92 -3.11 23.08
N SER A 268 22.96 -3.80 21.93
CA SER A 268 24.15 -4.51 21.48
C SER A 268 25.29 -3.55 21.11
N GLU A 269 24.97 -2.43 20.48
CA GLU A 269 25.92 -1.36 20.18
C GLU A 269 26.43 -0.73 21.48
N GLN A 270 25.55 -0.49 22.45
CA GLN A 270 25.95 0.05 23.75
C GLN A 270 26.89 -0.90 24.50
N GLN A 271 26.64 -2.22 24.45
CA GLN A 271 27.55 -3.22 25.03
C GLN A 271 28.93 -3.21 24.36
N ALA A 272 28.98 -3.08 23.03
CA ALA A 272 30.23 -2.97 22.29
C ALA A 272 31.00 -1.69 22.68
N VAL A 273 30.34 -0.54 22.73
CA VAL A 273 30.97 0.74 23.13
C VAL A 273 31.44 0.69 24.58
N TYR A 274 30.64 0.15 25.50
CA TYR A 274 31.02 -0.02 26.91
C TYR A 274 32.26 -0.89 27.10
N SER A 275 32.36 -1.97 26.32
CA SER A 275 33.52 -2.87 26.36
C SER A 275 34.79 -2.23 25.78
N GLN A 276 34.65 -1.37 24.77
CA GLN A 276 35.78 -0.70 24.11
C GLN A 276 36.27 0.54 24.85
N LYS A 277 35.40 1.20 25.61
CA LYS A 277 35.66 2.49 26.28
C LYS A 277 35.25 2.44 27.76
N PRO A 278 35.92 1.61 28.58
CA PRO A 278 35.58 1.51 29.99
C PRO A 278 35.74 2.86 30.69
N GLY A 279 34.71 3.28 31.42
CA GLY A 279 34.67 4.57 32.15
C GLY A 279 34.25 5.79 31.34
N LEU A 280 34.09 5.68 30.02
CA LEU A 280 33.62 6.77 29.14
C LEU A 280 32.27 6.49 28.49
N ALA A 281 31.72 5.29 28.69
CA ALA A 281 30.45 4.89 28.13
C ALA A 281 29.45 4.59 29.26
N ALA A 282 28.21 5.01 29.08
CA ALA A 282 27.13 4.64 29.99
C ALA A 282 26.98 3.11 30.06
N ILE A 283 26.62 2.62 31.25
CA ILE A 283 26.29 1.20 31.46
C ILE A 283 25.20 0.78 30.45
N PRO A 284 25.31 -0.38 29.79
CA PRO A 284 24.29 -0.86 28.88
C PRO A 284 22.89 -0.83 29.50
N GLY A 285 21.94 -0.23 28.78
CA GLY A 285 20.57 0.00 29.27
C GLY A 285 20.36 1.29 30.09
N LYS A 286 21.38 2.14 30.22
CA LYS A 286 21.31 3.42 30.95
C LYS A 286 21.63 4.66 30.12
N SER A 287 21.90 4.52 28.82
CA SER A 287 22.26 5.64 27.94
C SER A 287 21.03 6.34 27.38
N ASN A 288 20.98 7.67 27.38
CA ASN A 288 19.88 8.41 26.72
C ASN A 288 19.81 8.18 25.20
N HIS A 289 20.92 7.77 24.57
CA HIS A 289 20.91 7.28 23.18
C HIS A 289 20.02 6.04 23.02
N GLY A 290 19.97 5.15 24.02
CA GLY A 290 19.12 3.96 24.01
C GLY A 290 17.63 4.27 24.11
N TRP A 291 17.25 5.51 24.40
CA TRP A 291 15.85 5.96 24.36
C TRP A 291 15.50 6.70 23.07
N GLY A 292 16.47 6.92 22.18
CA GLY A 292 16.29 7.79 21.00
C GLY A 292 16.08 9.25 21.39
N LEU A 293 16.68 9.67 22.50
CA LEU A 293 16.50 10.98 23.13
C LEU A 293 17.78 11.80 23.23
N ALA A 294 18.90 11.28 22.72
CA ALA A 294 20.18 11.97 22.73
C ALA A 294 20.79 12.03 21.33
N LEU A 295 21.62 13.05 21.13
CA LEU A 295 22.42 13.26 19.94
C LEU A 295 23.84 13.63 20.34
N ASP A 296 24.79 13.03 19.64
CA ASP A 296 26.17 13.52 19.62
C ASP A 296 26.38 14.32 18.33
N LEU A 297 26.65 15.61 18.48
CA LEU A 297 26.71 16.57 17.39
C LEU A 297 28.15 16.97 17.05
N GLY A 298 28.47 17.00 15.76
CA GLY A 298 29.81 17.32 15.23
C GLY A 298 29.92 18.67 14.54
N CYS A 299 30.93 18.81 13.67
CA CYS A 299 31.14 19.95 12.76
C CYS A 299 31.16 21.33 13.44
N GLY A 300 31.82 21.38 14.61
CA GLY A 300 32.00 22.57 15.42
C GLY A 300 31.16 22.52 16.69
N VAL A 301 30.01 21.85 16.71
CA VAL A 301 29.23 21.69 17.94
C VAL A 301 30.02 20.91 18.98
N ASN A 302 30.72 19.85 18.59
CA ASN A 302 31.62 19.08 19.46
C ASN A 302 32.84 19.85 19.99
N GLN A 303 33.05 21.10 19.57
CA GLN A 303 34.16 21.93 20.02
C GLN A 303 33.63 22.97 21.01
N TYR A 304 33.92 22.75 22.30
CA TYR A 304 33.50 23.67 23.36
C TYR A 304 33.96 25.10 23.08
N GLY A 305 33.06 26.07 23.27
CA GLY A 305 33.33 27.49 23.04
C GLY A 305 33.31 27.92 21.57
N SER A 306 33.12 27.01 20.60
CA SER A 306 32.97 27.40 19.20
C SER A 306 31.69 28.25 18.99
N PRO A 307 31.61 29.04 17.90
CA PRO A 307 30.39 29.76 17.57
C PRO A 307 29.15 28.86 17.49
N GLN A 308 29.31 27.64 16.96
CA GLN A 308 28.27 26.64 16.83
C GLN A 308 27.81 26.11 18.19
N PHE A 309 28.75 25.75 19.07
CA PHE A 309 28.46 25.27 20.43
C PHE A 309 27.74 26.35 21.24
N ASN A 310 28.28 27.58 21.28
CA ASN A 310 27.70 28.68 22.04
C ASN A 310 26.29 29.05 21.54
N TRP A 311 26.07 29.01 20.22
CA TRP A 311 24.73 29.23 19.67
C TRP A 311 23.74 28.17 20.14
N LEU A 312 24.12 26.88 20.11
CA LEU A 312 23.24 25.82 20.62
C LEU A 312 23.03 25.93 22.13
N LYS A 313 24.05 26.28 22.91
CA LYS A 313 23.90 26.48 24.36
C LYS A 313 22.85 27.55 24.68
N GLN A 314 22.80 28.60 23.87
CA GLN A 314 21.85 29.71 24.03
C GLN A 314 20.46 29.43 23.45
N ASN A 315 20.31 28.51 22.48
CA ASN A 315 19.08 28.39 21.69
C ASN A 315 18.40 27.02 21.74
N SER A 316 19.13 25.94 22.06
CA SER A 316 18.63 24.56 22.03
C SER A 316 17.37 24.35 22.88
N GLN A 317 17.31 24.97 24.06
CA GLN A 317 16.18 24.85 24.99
C GLN A 317 14.84 25.26 24.38
N ARG A 318 14.85 26.25 23.47
CA ARG A 318 13.65 26.71 22.76
C ARG A 318 13.04 25.62 21.86
N PHE A 319 13.82 24.59 21.55
CA PHE A 319 13.41 23.44 20.75
C PHE A 319 13.27 22.16 21.61
N GLY A 320 13.37 22.27 22.94
CA GLY A 320 13.29 21.12 23.85
C GLY A 320 14.59 20.32 23.97
N TRP A 321 15.70 20.82 23.42
CA TRP A 321 17.03 20.20 23.56
C TRP A 321 17.86 20.92 24.61
N ILE A 322 18.71 20.20 25.32
CA ILE A 322 19.62 20.76 26.32
C ILE A 322 21.03 20.21 26.15
N HIS A 323 22.01 20.97 26.62
CA HIS A 323 23.32 20.44 26.96
C HIS A 323 23.33 20.14 28.45
N PRO A 324 23.33 18.86 28.88
CA PRO A 324 23.21 18.51 30.29
C PRO A 324 24.35 19.08 31.13
N ALA A 325 24.06 19.48 32.37
CA ALA A 325 25.08 20.06 33.26
C ALA A 325 26.24 19.09 33.55
N TRP A 326 25.96 17.78 33.62
CA TRP A 326 27.00 16.76 33.81
C TRP A 326 28.01 16.75 32.65
N ALA A 327 27.55 17.03 31.41
CA ALA A 327 28.39 17.02 30.21
C ALA A 327 29.38 18.20 30.18
N GLU A 328 29.23 19.20 31.05
CA GLU A 328 30.20 20.29 31.20
C GLU A 328 31.37 19.93 32.14
N SER A 329 31.27 18.82 32.88
CA SER A 329 32.22 18.50 33.96
C SER A 329 32.86 17.13 33.78
N ASN A 330 32.19 16.07 34.18
CA ASN A 330 32.73 14.71 34.12
C ASN A 330 31.63 13.66 33.89
N PRO A 331 31.67 12.91 32.76
CA PRO A 331 32.58 13.11 31.64
C PRO A 331 32.31 14.44 30.92
N PHE A 332 33.38 15.08 30.44
CA PHE A 332 33.26 16.29 29.63
C PHE A 332 32.88 15.93 28.19
N GLU A 333 31.66 16.24 27.78
CA GLU A 333 31.06 15.80 26.51
C GLU A 333 30.41 16.95 25.74
N PRO A 334 31.17 17.93 25.21
CA PRO A 334 30.62 19.09 24.49
C PRO A 334 29.81 18.74 23.25
N TRP A 335 29.92 17.50 22.76
CA TRP A 335 29.13 16.98 21.65
C TRP A 335 27.73 16.50 22.08
N HIS A 336 27.48 16.24 23.36
CA HIS A 336 26.27 15.53 23.83
C HIS A 336 25.11 16.48 24.12
N TRP A 337 23.94 16.16 23.56
CA TRP A 337 22.70 16.91 23.73
C TRP A 337 21.53 15.96 23.97
N GLU A 338 20.62 16.35 24.85
CA GLU A 338 19.46 15.55 25.26
C GLU A 338 18.14 16.27 25.01
N TYR A 339 17.09 15.50 24.69
CA TYR A 339 15.72 16.00 24.62
C TYR A 339 15.06 16.01 26.00
N ALA A 340 14.84 17.21 26.55
CA ALA A 340 14.52 17.45 27.97
C ALA A 340 13.22 16.77 28.44
N GLU A 341 12.15 16.83 27.64
CA GLU A 341 10.83 16.26 28.00
C GLU A 341 10.89 14.73 28.17
N GLY A 342 11.91 14.08 27.59
CA GLY A 342 12.09 12.62 27.67
C GLY A 342 13.14 12.15 28.66
N THR A 343 14.11 12.97 29.06
CA THR A 343 15.22 12.56 29.95
C THR A 343 15.03 12.98 31.41
N GLY A 344 13.98 13.75 31.72
CA GLY A 344 13.75 14.28 33.08
C GLY A 344 14.75 15.35 33.49
N ALA A 345 15.54 15.85 32.53
CA ALA A 345 16.49 16.91 32.76
C ALA A 345 15.79 18.26 32.71
N GLU A 346 15.85 19.02 33.81
CA GLU A 346 15.22 20.34 33.91
C GLU A 346 15.95 21.37 33.04
N PRO A 347 15.23 22.28 32.37
CA PRO A 347 15.86 23.44 31.75
C PRO A 347 16.53 24.28 32.84
N ALA A 348 17.79 24.68 32.61
CA ALA A 348 18.47 25.61 33.50
C ALA A 348 17.68 26.94 33.55
N ASN A 349 17.27 27.35 34.75
CA ASN A 349 16.57 28.61 35.02
C ASN A 349 17.38 29.84 34.60
#